data_AF-A0A2K6EUR0-F1
#
_entry.id   AF-A0A2K6EUR0-F1
#
_cell.length_a   1.000
_cell.length_b   1.000
_cell.length_c   1.000
_cell.angle_alpha   90.00
_cell.angle_beta   90.00
_cell.angle_gamma   90.00
#
_symmetry.space_group_name_H-M   'P 1'
#
loop_
_entity.id
_entity.type
_entity.pdbx_description
1 polymer ?
#
loop_
_entity_poly.entity_id
_entity_poly.type
_entity_poly.pdbx_seq_one_letter_code
_entity_poly.pdbx_strand_id
1 'polypeptide(L)'
;MEPEALEICPYNPHHRVPLSRFQYHLASCRRKNPKRAKKMASCKYNACHVVPIKELEQHEATCVNRSSVEEEDNLSPLKVGLPSSEQKDDALQTFVPQRLVCESDKRESERKTSPQKILRPGE
;
A
#
# COMPACT_ATOMS: atom_id res chain seq x y z
N MET A 1 9.60 28.42 22.63
CA MET A 1 8.95 27.59 21.61
C MET A 1 10.06 27.05 20.75
N GLU A 2 10.35 25.76 20.83
CA GLU A 2 11.44 25.14 20.06
C GLU A 2 11.08 25.15 18.56
N PRO A 3 11.99 25.56 17.67
CA PRO A 3 11.74 25.56 16.23
C PRO A 3 11.59 24.13 15.71
N GLU A 4 10.49 23.86 15.01
CA GLU A 4 10.19 22.55 14.45
C GLU A 4 11.10 22.26 13.24
N ALA A 5 11.78 21.11 13.24
CA ALA A 5 12.65 20.73 12.14
C ALA A 5 11.83 20.53 10.84
N LEU A 6 12.26 21.19 9.77
CA LEU A 6 11.64 21.14 8.44
C LEU A 6 12.44 20.24 7.51
N GLU A 7 11.76 19.29 6.87
CA GLU A 7 12.34 18.39 5.88
C GLU A 7 11.94 18.77 4.46
N ILE A 8 12.83 18.53 3.50
CA ILE A 8 12.57 18.77 2.08
C ILE A 8 11.82 17.56 1.51
N CYS A 9 10.72 17.81 0.78
CA CYS A 9 9.95 16.73 0.19
C CYS A 9 10.70 16.02 -0.96
N PRO A 10 10.81 14.67 -0.92
CA PRO A 10 11.45 13.88 -1.97
C PRO A 10 10.71 13.94 -3.32
N TYR A 11 9.44 14.33 -3.32
CA TYR A 11 8.64 14.51 -4.54
C TYR A 11 8.65 15.94 -5.09
N ASN A 12 9.00 16.95 -4.29
CA ASN A 12 9.13 18.35 -4.74
C ASN A 12 10.14 19.14 -3.86
N PRO A 13 11.31 19.57 -4.40
CA PRO A 13 12.32 20.28 -3.61
C PRO A 13 11.86 21.65 -3.09
N HIS A 14 10.77 22.21 -3.64
CA HIS A 14 10.20 23.47 -3.16
C HIS A 14 9.37 23.31 -1.89
N HIS A 15 9.01 22.09 -1.51
CA HIS A 15 8.26 21.86 -0.27
C HIS A 15 9.22 21.63 0.88
N ARG A 16 9.12 22.48 1.91
CA ARG A 16 9.73 22.30 3.22
C ARG A 16 8.60 22.09 4.23
N VAL A 17 8.61 20.97 4.94
CA VAL A 17 7.46 20.52 5.73
C VAL A 17 7.93 20.06 7.11
N PRO A 18 7.24 20.43 8.20
CA PRO A 18 7.57 19.95 9.54
C PRO A 18 7.53 18.44 9.63
N LEU A 19 8.46 17.83 10.37
CA LEU A 19 8.50 16.38 10.61
C LEU A 19 7.15 15.84 11.11
N SER A 20 6.47 16.59 11.99
CA SER A 20 5.16 16.23 12.54
C SER A 20 4.06 16.03 11.48
N ARG A 21 4.20 16.66 10.31
CA ARG A 21 3.24 16.58 9.19
C ARG A 21 3.78 15.85 7.97
N PHE A 22 5.03 15.37 8.03
CA PHE A 22 5.74 14.87 6.86
C PHE A 22 5.09 13.62 6.25
N GLN A 23 4.63 12.68 7.09
CA GLN A 23 3.96 11.45 6.62
C GLN A 23 2.69 11.77 5.81
N TYR A 24 1.81 12.61 6.35
CA TYR A 24 0.60 13.05 5.66
C TYR A 24 0.93 13.79 4.36
N HIS A 25 1.95 14.64 4.40
CA HIS A 25 2.45 15.33 3.23
C HIS A 25 2.90 14.36 2.14
N LEU A 26 3.73 13.36 2.46
CA LEU A 26 4.23 12.39 1.50
C LEU A 26 3.09 11.66 0.78
N ALA A 27 2.07 11.21 1.53
CA ALA A 27 0.92 10.50 0.95
C ALA A 27 0.17 11.34 -0.10
N SER A 28 -0.09 12.62 0.18
CA SER A 28 -0.78 13.52 -0.75
C SER A 28 0.12 14.00 -1.89
N CYS A 29 1.38 14.32 -1.59
CA CYS A 29 2.34 14.85 -2.55
C CYS A 29 2.76 13.79 -3.57
N ARG A 30 2.85 12.52 -3.17
CA ARG A 30 3.09 11.39 -4.07
C ARG A 30 2.06 11.33 -5.20
N ARG A 31 0.76 11.46 -4.86
CA ARG A 31 -0.33 11.43 -5.84
C ARG A 31 -0.26 12.59 -6.83
N LYS A 32 0.14 13.78 -6.35
CA LYS A 32 0.30 14.99 -7.19
C LYS A 32 1.55 14.95 -8.08
N ASN A 33 2.53 14.09 -7.77
CA ASN A 33 3.82 14.03 -8.46
C ASN A 33 4.12 12.63 -9.02
N PRO A 34 3.27 12.06 -9.89
CA PRO A 34 3.38 10.67 -10.33
C PRO A 34 4.68 10.37 -11.09
N LYS A 35 5.20 11.34 -11.87
CA LYS A 35 6.44 11.16 -12.64
C LYS A 35 7.66 10.93 -11.74
N ARG A 36 7.75 11.67 -10.63
CA ARG A 36 8.82 11.48 -9.64
C ARG A 36 8.53 10.28 -8.75
N ALA A 37 7.28 10.09 -8.32
CA ALA A 37 6.88 8.96 -7.50
C ALA A 37 7.23 7.60 -8.11
N LYS A 38 7.18 7.46 -9.45
CA LYS A 38 7.61 6.23 -10.16
C LYS A 38 9.08 5.87 -9.97
N LYS A 39 9.93 6.80 -9.53
CA LYS A 39 11.38 6.62 -9.34
C LYS A 39 11.79 6.54 -7.87
N MET A 40 10.84 6.68 -6.96
CA MET A 40 11.07 6.71 -5.52
C MET A 40 10.37 5.54 -4.85
N ALA A 41 10.93 5.04 -3.77
CA ALA A 41 10.34 4.02 -2.92
C ALA A 41 10.36 4.46 -1.46
N SER A 42 9.43 3.92 -0.67
CA SER A 42 9.39 4.09 0.78
C SER A 42 10.21 2.99 1.43
N CYS A 43 11.01 3.33 2.43
CA CYS A 43 11.64 2.35 3.32
C CYS A 43 10.57 1.54 4.06
N LYS A 44 10.84 0.25 4.29
CA LYS A 44 9.97 -0.61 5.11
C LYS A 44 10.02 -0.30 6.61
N TYR A 45 11.15 0.23 7.09
CA TYR A 45 11.37 0.53 8.51
C TYR A 45 10.78 1.88 8.94
N ASN A 46 10.68 2.84 8.03
CA ASN A 46 10.15 4.17 8.32
C ASN A 46 9.50 4.79 7.08
N ALA A 47 8.18 5.03 7.14
CA ALA A 47 7.41 5.59 6.03
C ALA A 47 7.77 7.05 5.68
N CYS A 48 8.52 7.75 6.53
CA CYS A 48 9.08 9.07 6.21
C CYS A 48 10.29 8.97 5.27
N HIS A 49 11.01 7.84 5.28
CA HIS A 49 12.16 7.65 4.42
C HIS A 49 11.68 7.28 3.02
N VAL A 50 11.79 8.23 2.10
CA VAL A 50 11.49 8.03 0.69
C VAL A 50 12.73 8.36 -0.13
N VAL A 51 13.31 7.33 -0.74
CA VAL A 51 14.60 7.37 -1.45
C VAL A 51 14.42 6.90 -2.89
N PRO A 52 15.38 7.15 -3.80
CA PRO A 52 15.35 6.56 -5.13
C PRO A 52 15.29 5.03 -5.08
N ILE A 53 14.51 4.41 -5.97
CA ILE A 53 14.32 2.94 -6.00
C ILE A 53 15.67 2.21 -6.07
N LYS A 54 16.63 2.76 -6.81
CA LYS A 54 17.97 2.18 -6.99
C LYS A 54 18.81 2.15 -5.71
N GLU A 55 18.51 3.03 -4.76
CA GLU A 55 19.25 3.20 -3.51
C GLU A 55 18.52 2.56 -2.32
N LEU A 56 17.31 2.03 -2.53
CA LEU A 56 16.45 1.52 -1.46
C LEU A 56 17.11 0.39 -0.67
N GLU A 57 17.72 -0.58 -1.36
CA GLU A 57 18.36 -1.72 -0.72
C GLU A 57 19.52 -1.29 0.18
N GLN A 58 20.39 -0.41 -0.33
CA GLN A 58 21.50 0.14 0.45
C GLN A 58 21.01 0.97 1.64
N HIS A 59 19.96 1.77 1.44
CA HIS A 59 19.31 2.50 2.51
C HIS A 59 18.78 1.55 3.58
N GLU A 60 18.04 0.51 3.21
CA GLU A 60 17.48 -0.45 4.15
C GLU A 60 18.55 -1.19 4.93
N ALA A 61 19.66 -1.57 4.28
CA ALA A 61 20.79 -2.22 4.94
C ALA A 61 21.40 -1.39 6.08
N THR A 62 21.37 -0.06 5.93
CA THR A 62 21.99 0.92 6.84
C THR A 62 20.98 1.80 7.58
N CYS A 63 19.69 1.48 7.49
CA CYS A 63 18.63 2.33 8.02
C CYS A 63 18.72 2.39 9.55
N VAL A 64 18.70 3.59 10.11
CA VAL A 64 18.70 3.80 11.57
C VAL A 64 17.49 3.18 12.27
N ASN A 65 16.39 2.99 11.54
CA ASN A 65 15.17 2.35 12.04
C ASN A 65 15.15 0.82 11.84
N ARG A 66 16.21 0.23 11.26
CA ARG A 66 16.37 -1.22 11.20
C ARG A 66 16.74 -1.72 12.59
N SER A 67 15.77 -2.26 13.33
CA SER A 67 16.05 -2.98 14.57
C SER A 67 16.83 -4.25 14.23
N SER A 68 17.84 -4.58 15.03
CA SER A 68 18.70 -5.77 14.86
C SER A 68 17.98 -7.11 15.13
N VAL A 69 16.65 -7.12 15.19
CA VAL A 69 15.83 -8.28 15.59
C VAL A 69 15.31 -9.05 14.37
N GLU A 70 15.43 -8.51 13.16
CA GLU A 70 14.90 -9.13 11.93
C GLU A 70 15.97 -9.89 11.11
N GLU A 71 16.92 -10.55 11.77
CA GLU A 71 17.96 -11.37 11.10
C GLU A 71 17.64 -12.88 11.08
N GLU A 72 16.40 -13.32 11.35
CA GLU A 72 16.07 -14.75 11.46
C GLU A 72 15.11 -15.31 10.38
N ASP A 73 15.10 -14.78 9.16
CA ASP A 73 14.27 -15.40 8.08
C ASP A 73 15.01 -15.65 6.76
N ASN A 74 16.34 -15.61 6.71
CA ASN A 74 17.06 -15.86 5.44
C ASN A 74 18.37 -16.66 5.56
N LEU A 75 18.44 -17.65 6.46
CA LEU A 75 19.44 -18.74 6.37
C LEU A 75 18.82 -20.13 6.56
N SER A 76 18.13 -20.58 5.50
CA SER A 76 18.11 -21.95 4.97
C SER A 76 17.22 -23.05 5.61
N PRO A 77 16.84 -24.07 4.82
CA PRO A 77 15.80 -25.05 5.12
C PRO A 77 16.32 -26.34 5.78
N LEU A 78 15.45 -26.96 6.59
CA LEU A 78 15.23 -28.40 6.80
C LEU A 78 15.12 -28.80 8.29
N LYS A 79 14.08 -29.62 8.53
CA LYS A 79 13.83 -30.60 9.60
C LYS A 79 13.42 -30.10 11.00
N VAL A 80 12.11 -30.07 11.23
CA VAL A 80 11.53 -30.64 12.46
C VAL A 80 10.52 -31.70 12.05
N GLY A 81 10.72 -32.93 12.52
CA GLY A 81 9.85 -34.06 12.21
C GLY A 81 8.50 -33.92 12.91
N LEU A 82 7.44 -34.21 12.17
CA LEU A 82 6.11 -34.48 12.73
C LEU A 82 6.08 -35.92 13.24
N PRO A 83 5.85 -36.17 14.54
CA PRO A 83 5.17 -37.39 14.93
C PRO A 83 3.67 -37.21 14.67
N SER A 84 3.11 -38.18 13.95
CA SER A 84 1.68 -38.44 13.88
C SER A 84 1.11 -38.59 15.28
N SER A 85 0.07 -37.83 15.62
CA SER A 85 -0.96 -38.32 16.53
C SER A 85 -2.24 -37.52 16.35
N GLU A 86 -3.27 -38.21 15.89
CA GLU A 86 -4.63 -37.73 15.77
C GLU A 86 -5.24 -37.54 17.16
N GLN A 87 -6.07 -36.50 17.35
CA GLN A 87 -7.45 -36.59 17.86
C GLN A 87 -8.10 -35.21 18.16
N LYS A 88 -9.22 -34.98 17.45
CA LYS A 88 -10.53 -34.41 17.85
C LYS A 88 -10.70 -32.94 18.34
N ASP A 89 -11.40 -32.19 17.47
CA ASP A 89 -12.61 -31.36 17.68
C ASP A 89 -12.71 -30.45 18.92
N ASP A 90 -12.71 -29.13 18.69
CA ASP A 90 -13.80 -28.23 19.11
C ASP A 90 -13.65 -26.87 18.40
N ALA A 91 -14.75 -26.36 17.88
CA ALA A 91 -14.78 -25.27 16.92
C ALA A 91 -14.84 -23.90 17.59
N LEU A 92 -13.87 -23.01 17.32
CA LEU A 92 -14.06 -21.55 17.43
C LEU A 92 -13.31 -20.79 16.32
N GLN A 93 -13.96 -20.77 15.16
CA GLN A 93 -14.04 -19.68 14.16
C GLN A 93 -12.87 -18.69 14.03
N THR A 94 -11.89 -19.05 13.18
CA THR A 94 -10.89 -18.12 12.66
C THR A 94 -11.46 -17.34 11.46
N PHE A 95 -11.55 -16.02 11.60
CA PHE A 95 -11.88 -15.11 10.50
C PHE A 95 -10.80 -15.17 9.41
N VAL A 96 -11.17 -15.63 8.21
CA VAL A 96 -10.33 -15.57 7.02
C VAL A 96 -10.68 -14.30 6.24
N PRO A 97 -9.76 -13.34 6.06
CA PRO A 97 -9.99 -12.25 5.12
C PRO A 97 -9.91 -12.81 3.70
N GLN A 98 -11.07 -12.94 3.06
CA GLN A 98 -11.16 -13.37 1.68
C GLN A 98 -10.52 -12.31 0.77
N ARG A 99 -9.63 -12.78 -0.11
CA ARG A 99 -8.93 -11.98 -1.11
C ARG A 99 -9.96 -11.38 -2.08
N LEU A 100 -10.07 -10.05 -2.08
CA LEU A 100 -10.88 -9.32 -3.05
C LEU A 100 -10.19 -9.43 -4.43
N VAL A 101 -10.70 -10.30 -5.29
CA VAL A 101 -10.34 -10.32 -6.71
C VAL A 101 -11.16 -9.22 -7.38
N CYS A 102 -10.50 -8.20 -7.92
CA CYS A 102 -11.15 -7.18 -8.74
C CYS A 102 -11.30 -7.74 -10.16
N GLU A 103 -12.49 -8.27 -10.46
CA GLU A 103 -12.88 -8.63 -11.81
C GLU A 103 -13.77 -7.52 -12.35
N SER A 104 -13.29 -6.78 -13.34
CA SER A 104 -14.11 -5.82 -14.10
C SER A 104 -13.77 -5.99 -15.56
N ASP A 105 -14.43 -6.96 -16.17
CA ASP A 105 -14.39 -7.30 -17.58
C ASP A 105 -15.59 -6.68 -18.31
N LYS A 106 -15.29 -6.14 -19.50
CA LYS A 106 -16.16 -5.95 -20.67
C LYS A 106 -17.35 -4.97 -20.63
N ARG A 107 -17.09 -3.86 -21.34
CA ARG A 107 -17.97 -3.13 -22.29
C ARG A 107 -19.43 -3.64 -22.38
N GLU A 108 -20.36 -2.88 -21.82
CA GLU A 108 -21.78 -3.02 -22.13
C GLU A 108 -22.14 -2.13 -23.32
N SER A 109 -22.70 -2.75 -24.36
CA SER A 109 -23.33 -2.10 -25.51
C SER A 109 -24.54 -2.92 -25.89
N GLU A 110 -25.70 -2.65 -25.29
CA GLU A 110 -26.98 -3.18 -25.77
C GLU A 110 -28.02 -2.06 -25.73
N ARG A 111 -28.10 -1.32 -26.84
CA ARG A 111 -29.21 -0.40 -27.14
C ARG A 111 -30.39 -1.26 -27.60
N LYS A 112 -31.41 -1.46 -26.75
CA LYS A 112 -32.72 -2.01 -27.18
C LYS A 112 -33.85 -1.17 -26.60
N THR A 113 -34.42 -0.34 -27.46
CA THR A 113 -35.65 0.41 -27.21
C THR A 113 -36.81 -0.37 -27.83
N SER A 114 -37.88 -0.64 -27.09
CA SER A 114 -39.16 -1.04 -27.67
C SER A 114 -40.31 -0.83 -26.68
N PRO A 115 -41.56 -0.65 -27.17
CA PRO A 115 -42.33 0.55 -26.86
C PRO A 115 -43.74 0.25 -26.33
N GLN A 116 -44.31 1.06 -25.42
CA GLN A 116 -45.78 1.11 -25.23
C GLN A 116 -46.31 2.52 -24.85
N LYS A 117 -46.97 3.10 -25.85
CA LYS A 117 -48.10 4.06 -25.97
C LYS A 117 -48.80 4.67 -24.73
N ILE A 118 -49.36 5.88 -24.97
CA ILE A 118 -50.63 6.53 -24.53
C ILE A 118 -50.33 7.97 -24.00
N LEU A 119 -51.00 9.10 -24.28
CA LEU A 119 -51.89 9.64 -25.33
C LEU A 119 -52.21 11.11 -24.92
N ARG A 120 -51.86 12.12 -25.78
CA ARG A 120 -52.53 13.44 -26.04
C ARG A 120 -52.53 14.56 -24.95
N PRO A 121 -53.04 15.80 -25.25
CA PRO A 121 -52.75 16.75 -26.36
C PRO A 121 -52.71 18.24 -25.89
N GLY A 122 -52.50 19.20 -26.81
CA GLY A 122 -52.82 20.64 -26.68
C GLY A 122 -51.57 21.52 -26.59
N GLU A 123 -51.43 22.65 -27.30
CA GLU A 123 -52.28 23.49 -28.17
C GLU A 123 -51.43 24.03 -29.33
#